data_AF-A0A845E6D7-F1
#
_entry.id   AF-A0A845E6D7-F1
#
_cell.length_a   1.000
_cell.length_b   1.000
_cell.length_c   1.000
_cell.angle_alpha   90.00
_cell.angle_beta   90.00
_cell.angle_gamma   90.00
#
_symmetry.space_group_name_H-M   'P 1'
#
loop_
_entity.id
_entity.type
_entity.pdbx_description
1 polymer ?
#
loop_
_entity_poly.entity_id
_entity_poly.type
_entity_poly.pdbx_seq_one_letter_code
_entity_poly.pdbx_strand_id
1 'polypeptide(L)'
;MATIVERFDPVTITNLGVQMVGDDGTKEAGQKFGAAGSLGGETTLREIIKTEEGIEVAKKVKPQKMDLTVTGHVQVSVLRDIFGFKTDDLKPGVYSYGSDSKGKRFTLTADAIDEFEDVTKLMAFPNCTSATGFVFTIENGADEVALMELTLSAYPDDTKQIYYEALIDELDDVTISDTWHTQFDRTLVESTATV
;
A
#
# COMPACT_ATOMS: atom_id res chain seq x y z
N MET A 1 -6.60 -11.07 26.50
CA MET A 1 -7.89 -11.54 25.93
C MET A 1 -8.26 -10.47 24.93
N ALA A 2 -7.98 -10.71 23.65
CA ALA A 2 -8.22 -9.76 22.57
C ALA A 2 -9.72 -9.43 22.48
N THR A 3 -10.05 -8.15 22.42
CA THR A 3 -11.42 -7.68 22.22
C THR A 3 -11.69 -7.74 20.73
N ILE A 4 -12.55 -8.66 20.29
CA ILE A 4 -12.94 -8.77 18.88
C ILE A 4 -13.89 -7.60 18.56
N VAL A 5 -13.48 -6.72 17.67
CA VAL A 5 -14.29 -5.54 17.29
C VAL A 5 -15.28 -5.96 16.20
N GLU A 6 -16.58 -5.85 16.50
CA GLU A 6 -17.66 -6.33 15.61
C GLU A 6 -18.21 -5.25 14.64
N ARG A 7 -17.85 -3.96 14.83
CA ARG A 7 -18.33 -2.83 14.01
C ARG A 7 -17.19 -1.88 13.64
N PHE A 8 -17.27 -1.31 12.44
CA PHE A 8 -16.29 -0.36 11.92
C PHE A 8 -17.06 0.76 11.21
N ASP A 9 -17.11 1.91 11.87
CA ASP A 9 -17.90 3.10 11.58
C ASP A 9 -17.04 4.12 10.77
N PRO A 10 -17.47 5.39 10.52
CA PRO A 10 -16.72 6.32 9.67
C PRO A 10 -15.24 6.46 10.05
N VAL A 11 -14.38 6.33 9.05
CA VAL A 11 -12.94 6.12 9.21
C VAL A 11 -12.16 7.33 8.76
N THR A 12 -11.22 7.78 9.58
CA THR A 12 -10.18 8.74 9.20
C THR A 12 -8.87 8.00 8.92
N ILE A 13 -8.32 8.16 7.72
CA ILE A 13 -7.05 7.53 7.33
C ILE A 13 -5.91 8.42 7.79
N THR A 14 -5.02 7.89 8.63
CA THR A 14 -3.84 8.59 9.12
C THR A 14 -2.57 7.74 8.95
N ASN A 15 -1.38 8.34 9.17
CA ASN A 15 -0.09 7.63 9.16
C ASN A 15 0.21 6.76 7.93
N LEU A 16 -0.09 7.25 6.73
CA LEU A 16 0.25 6.52 5.51
C LEU A 16 1.79 6.48 5.32
N GLY A 17 2.36 5.28 5.37
CA GLY A 17 3.80 5.01 5.30
C GLY A 17 4.15 4.18 4.08
N VAL A 18 5.25 4.52 3.41
CA VAL A 18 5.78 3.77 2.27
C VAL A 18 7.21 3.33 2.54
N GLN A 19 7.45 2.03 2.41
CA GLN A 19 8.77 1.40 2.48
C GLN A 19 9.22 1.01 1.07
N MET A 20 10.24 1.67 0.54
CA MET A 20 10.76 1.36 -0.78
C MET A 20 11.54 0.05 -0.76
N VAL A 21 11.36 -0.76 -1.80
CA VAL A 21 12.15 -1.98 -2.03
C VAL A 21 13.16 -1.66 -3.13
N GLY A 22 14.44 -1.76 -2.81
CA GLY A 22 15.53 -1.63 -3.78
C GLY A 22 15.55 -2.78 -4.78
N ASP A 23 16.27 -2.61 -5.89
CA ASP A 23 16.38 -3.62 -6.95
C ASP A 23 17.00 -4.95 -6.45
N ASP A 24 17.76 -4.90 -5.35
CA ASP A 24 18.37 -6.07 -4.68
C ASP A 24 17.42 -6.77 -3.67
N GLY A 25 16.16 -6.32 -3.55
CA GLY A 25 15.17 -6.85 -2.61
C GLY A 25 15.29 -6.34 -1.17
N THR A 26 16.22 -5.43 -0.89
CA THR A 26 16.38 -4.79 0.42
C THR A 26 15.27 -3.76 0.64
N LYS A 27 14.54 -3.89 1.75
CA LYS A 27 13.53 -2.93 2.20
C LYS A 27 14.20 -1.78 2.96
N GLU A 28 13.95 -0.55 2.53
CA GLU A 28 14.34 0.64 3.29
C GLU A 28 13.31 0.92 4.39
N ALA A 29 13.76 1.55 5.48
CA ALA A 29 12.87 1.96 6.56
C ALA A 29 11.77 2.91 6.03
N GLY A 30 10.55 2.70 6.52
CA GLY A 30 9.36 3.37 6.01
C GLY A 30 9.41 4.87 6.15
N GLN A 31 9.11 5.55 5.05
CA GLN A 31 9.01 7.00 4.97
C GLN A 31 7.54 7.41 4.98
N LYS A 32 7.25 8.58 5.56
CA LYS A 32 5.89 9.11 5.55
C LYS A 32 5.51 9.49 4.11
N PHE A 33 4.38 8.98 3.65
CA PHE A 33 3.85 9.33 2.33
C PHE A 33 3.40 10.80 2.28
N GLY A 34 2.86 11.32 3.39
CA GLY A 34 2.35 12.68 3.53
C GLY A 34 0.95 12.68 4.15
N ALA A 35 0.09 13.61 3.76
CA ALA A 35 -1.30 13.67 4.23
C ALA A 35 -2.22 12.96 3.23
N ALA A 36 -2.80 11.83 3.64
CA ALA A 36 -3.74 11.06 2.82
C ALA A 36 -5.15 11.68 2.91
N GLY A 37 -5.81 11.88 1.77
CA GLY A 37 -7.21 12.29 1.67
C GLY A 37 -8.16 11.10 1.53
N SER A 38 -7.78 10.10 0.72
CA SER A 38 -8.55 8.85 0.60
C SER A 38 -7.67 7.68 0.15
N LEU A 39 -8.07 6.45 0.53
CA LEU A 39 -7.51 5.20 0.04
C LEU A 39 -8.68 4.28 -0.39
N GLY A 40 -8.73 3.94 -1.67
CA GLY A 40 -9.66 2.96 -2.24
C GLY A 40 -8.91 1.76 -2.79
N GLY A 41 -9.49 0.57 -2.73
CA GLY A 41 -8.88 -0.65 -3.24
C GLY A 41 -9.89 -1.59 -3.86
N GLU A 42 -9.62 -2.07 -5.07
CA GLU A 42 -10.42 -3.05 -5.80
C GLU A 42 -9.59 -4.31 -6.10
N THR A 43 -10.13 -5.48 -5.77
CA THR A 43 -9.42 -6.75 -6.04
C THR A 43 -9.75 -7.28 -7.43
N THR A 44 -8.74 -7.50 -8.26
CA THR A 44 -8.90 -8.25 -9.50
C THR A 44 -8.90 -9.75 -9.21
N LEU A 45 -9.99 -10.42 -9.60
CA LEU A 45 -10.23 -11.83 -9.39
C LEU A 45 -9.94 -12.64 -10.65
N ARG A 46 -9.31 -13.82 -10.51
CA ARG A 46 -9.22 -14.83 -11.56
C ARG A 46 -10.16 -15.98 -11.29
N GLU A 47 -10.96 -16.28 -12.30
CA GLU A 47 -11.87 -17.39 -12.29
C GLU A 47 -11.18 -18.65 -12.86
N ILE A 48 -11.29 -19.75 -12.13
CA ILE A 48 -10.89 -21.08 -12.56
C ILE A 48 -12.20 -21.86 -12.74
N ILE A 49 -12.58 -22.05 -14.00
CA ILE A 49 -13.80 -22.73 -14.40
C ILE A 49 -13.44 -24.16 -14.79
N LYS A 50 -14.06 -25.15 -14.15
CA LYS A 50 -14.00 -26.55 -14.55
C LYS A 50 -15.17 -26.82 -15.48
N THR A 51 -14.86 -27.03 -16.75
CA THR A 51 -15.81 -27.41 -17.80
C THR A 51 -15.71 -28.91 -18.08
N GLU A 52 -16.85 -29.61 -18.10
CA GLU A 52 -16.95 -30.98 -18.62
C GLU A 52 -18.03 -30.98 -19.72
N GLU A 53 -17.72 -31.59 -20.87
CA GLU A 53 -18.60 -31.64 -22.05
C GLU A 53 -19.16 -30.28 -22.51
N GLY A 54 -18.43 -29.19 -22.27
CA GLY A 54 -18.86 -27.83 -22.63
C GLY A 54 -19.84 -27.18 -21.65
N ILE A 55 -20.15 -27.83 -20.53
CA ILE A 55 -20.98 -27.30 -19.44
C ILE A 55 -20.09 -26.95 -18.25
N GLU A 56 -20.31 -25.77 -17.65
CA GLU A 56 -19.59 -25.34 -16.45
C GLU A 56 -20.04 -26.18 -15.24
N VAL A 57 -19.14 -27.00 -14.71
CA VAL A 57 -19.43 -27.92 -13.60
C VAL A 57 -19.01 -27.34 -12.24
N ALA A 58 -17.98 -26.50 -12.21
CA ALA A 58 -17.56 -25.82 -10.98
C ALA A 58 -16.76 -24.55 -11.26
N LYS A 59 -16.96 -23.51 -10.44
CA LYS A 59 -16.23 -22.24 -10.49
C LYS A 59 -15.50 -22.01 -9.17
N LYS A 60 -14.20 -21.70 -9.24
CA LYS A 60 -13.40 -21.21 -8.11
C LYS A 60 -12.80 -19.86 -8.46
N VAL A 61 -12.83 -18.91 -7.54
CA VAL A 61 -12.32 -17.56 -7.75
C VAL A 61 -11.12 -17.34 -6.83
N LYS A 62 -10.04 -16.74 -7.36
CA LYS A 62 -8.82 -16.43 -6.60
C LYS A 62 -8.40 -14.98 -6.82
N PRO A 63 -8.10 -14.20 -5.77
CA PRO A 63 -7.49 -12.88 -5.90
C PRO A 63 -6.15 -12.97 -6.63
N GLN A 64 -5.92 -12.10 -7.62
CA GLN A 64 -4.65 -12.02 -8.35
C GLN A 64 -3.83 -10.78 -8.05
N LYS A 65 -4.50 -9.64 -7.90
CA LYS A 65 -3.92 -8.35 -7.56
C LYS A 65 -5.00 -7.48 -6.95
N MET A 66 -4.60 -6.43 -6.25
CA MET A 66 -5.50 -5.38 -5.80
C MET A 66 -5.03 -4.05 -6.40
N ASP A 67 -5.91 -3.36 -7.11
CA ASP A 67 -5.66 -2.02 -7.63
C ASP A 67 -6.09 -1.01 -6.56
N LEU A 68 -5.18 -0.14 -6.16
CA LEU A 68 -5.36 0.85 -5.10
C LEU A 68 -5.34 2.25 -5.70
N THR A 69 -6.25 3.12 -5.27
CA THR A 69 -6.23 4.55 -5.58
C THR A 69 -6.05 5.33 -4.30
N VAL A 70 -4.94 6.04 -4.18
CA VAL A 70 -4.63 6.90 -3.03
C VAL A 70 -4.69 8.35 -3.49
N THR A 71 -5.48 9.19 -2.83
CA THR A 71 -5.45 10.64 -3.05
C THR A 71 -4.83 11.32 -1.84
N GLY A 72 -3.96 12.31 -2.05
CA GLY A 72 -3.27 12.96 -0.94
C GLY A 72 -2.21 13.96 -1.34
N HIS A 73 -1.65 14.64 -0.33
CA HIS A 73 -0.41 15.39 -0.47
C HIS A 73 0.76 14.44 -0.26
N VAL A 74 1.42 14.05 -1.36
CA VAL A 74 2.55 13.13 -1.34
C VAL A 74 3.87 13.90 -1.21
N GLN A 75 4.80 13.40 -0.40
CA GLN A 75 6.16 13.92 -0.37
C GLN A 75 6.84 13.73 -1.72
N VAL A 76 7.47 14.79 -2.23
CA VAL A 76 8.11 14.81 -3.55
C VAL A 76 9.26 13.78 -3.65
N SER A 77 9.95 13.47 -2.54
CA SER A 77 10.96 12.41 -2.47
C SER A 77 10.35 11.03 -2.74
N VAL A 78 9.32 10.67 -1.98
CA VAL A 78 8.58 9.39 -2.10
C VAL A 78 8.02 9.23 -3.51
N LEU A 79 7.45 10.31 -4.06
CA LEU A 79 6.90 10.29 -5.40
C LEU A 79 7.99 10.03 -6.47
N ARG A 80 9.16 10.67 -6.33
CA ARG A 80 10.29 10.45 -7.25
C ARG A 80 10.76 9.00 -7.23
N ASP A 81 10.79 8.36 -6.06
CA ASP A 81 11.14 6.94 -5.93
C ASP A 81 10.09 6.00 -6.53
N ILE A 82 8.79 6.28 -6.31
CA ILE A 82 7.69 5.48 -6.87
C ILE A 82 7.74 5.47 -8.40
N PHE A 83 7.99 6.62 -9.03
CA PHE A 83 8.04 6.74 -10.50
C PHE A 83 9.44 6.54 -11.09
N GLY A 84 10.47 6.35 -10.26
CA GLY A 84 11.83 6.07 -10.74
C GLY A 84 12.50 7.27 -11.42
N PHE A 85 12.33 8.47 -10.85
CA PHE A 85 13.02 9.67 -11.32
C PHE A 85 14.53 9.51 -11.11
N LYS A 86 15.31 9.80 -12.16
CA LYS A 86 16.77 9.65 -12.13
C LYS A 86 17.46 11.01 -12.02
N THR A 87 18.66 11.00 -11.45
CA THR A 87 19.55 12.18 -11.38
C THR A 87 20.83 11.99 -12.19
N ASP A 88 20.93 10.89 -12.94
CA ASP A 88 22.10 10.55 -13.75
C ASP A 88 22.42 11.67 -14.75
N ASP A 89 23.67 12.14 -14.73
CA ASP A 89 24.20 13.26 -15.53
C ASP A 89 23.48 14.62 -15.38
N LEU A 90 22.73 14.82 -14.29
CA LEU A 90 22.00 16.06 -14.01
C LEU A 90 22.65 16.86 -12.87
N LYS A 91 22.45 18.19 -12.91
CA LYS A 91 22.88 19.06 -11.81
C LYS A 91 22.13 18.71 -10.52
N PRO A 92 22.74 18.94 -9.33
CA PRO A 92 22.06 18.73 -8.06
C PRO A 92 20.68 19.42 -8.03
N GLY A 93 19.65 18.66 -7.68
CA GLY A 93 18.26 19.13 -7.63
C GLY A 93 17.46 18.98 -8.92
N VAL A 94 18.07 18.52 -10.02
CA VAL A 94 17.36 18.25 -11.29
C VAL A 94 17.15 16.75 -11.43
N TYR A 95 15.91 16.36 -11.74
CA TYR A 95 15.49 14.98 -11.88
C TYR A 95 14.82 14.79 -13.25
N SER A 96 15.08 13.66 -13.90
CA SER A 96 14.45 13.28 -15.18
C SER A 96 13.48 12.12 -14.99
N TYR A 97 12.40 12.15 -15.76
CA TYR A 97 11.45 11.06 -15.91
C TYR A 97 11.23 10.82 -17.41
N GLY A 98 11.37 9.57 -17.84
CA GLY A 98 11.31 9.22 -19.25
C GLY A 98 11.16 7.71 -19.47
N SER A 99 11.33 7.27 -20.71
CA SER A 99 11.14 5.86 -21.09
C SER A 99 12.05 4.87 -20.36
N ASP A 100 13.19 5.35 -19.85
CA ASP A 100 14.15 4.56 -19.08
C ASP A 100 13.93 4.62 -17.55
N SER A 101 12.90 5.34 -17.09
CA SER A 101 12.53 5.41 -15.67
C SER A 101 11.80 4.13 -15.27
N LYS A 102 12.31 3.48 -14.21
CA LYS A 102 11.71 2.27 -13.64
C LYS A 102 11.29 2.59 -12.22
N GLY A 103 9.99 2.59 -11.97
CA GLY A 103 9.45 2.72 -10.63
C GLY A 103 9.89 1.58 -9.73
N LYS A 104 10.18 1.88 -8.46
CA LYS A 104 10.53 0.86 -7.47
C LYS A 104 9.27 0.14 -6.98
N ARG A 105 9.44 -1.11 -6.56
CA ARG A 105 8.42 -1.79 -5.74
C ARG A 105 8.46 -1.21 -4.33
N PHE A 106 7.33 -1.22 -3.64
CA PHE A 106 7.27 -0.70 -2.28
C PHE A 106 6.19 -1.39 -1.45
N THR A 107 6.32 -1.34 -0.13
CA THR A 107 5.27 -1.71 0.81
C THR A 107 4.51 -0.46 1.22
N LEU A 108 3.18 -0.47 1.07
CA LEU A 108 2.30 0.60 1.52
C LEU A 108 1.65 0.20 2.84
N THR A 109 1.66 1.09 3.82
CA THR A 109 1.01 0.90 5.13
C THR A 109 0.14 2.10 5.45
N ALA A 110 -0.97 1.91 6.17
CA ALA A 110 -1.87 3.00 6.55
C ALA A 110 -2.65 2.64 7.82
N ASP A 111 -3.03 3.66 8.58
CA ASP A 111 -3.95 3.53 9.71
C ASP A 111 -5.33 4.00 9.30
N ALA A 112 -6.34 3.25 9.72
CA ALA A 112 -7.75 3.59 9.61
C ALA A 112 -8.31 3.70 11.03
N ILE A 113 -8.59 4.92 11.48
CA ILE A 113 -9.11 5.19 12.82
C ILE A 113 -10.62 5.32 12.74
N ASP A 114 -11.34 4.53 13.52
CA ASP A 114 -12.78 4.68 13.74
C ASP A 114 -13.03 5.85 14.70
N GLU A 115 -13.71 6.91 14.23
CA GLU A 115 -13.92 8.13 15.03
C GLU A 115 -14.96 7.96 16.17
N PHE A 116 -15.74 6.88 16.17
CA PHE A 116 -16.76 6.62 17.19
C PHE A 116 -16.27 5.66 18.26
N GLU A 117 -15.57 4.61 17.85
CA GLU A 117 -15.08 3.57 18.76
C GLU A 117 -13.61 3.77 19.18
N ASP A 118 -12.90 4.78 18.61
CA ASP A 118 -11.47 5.06 18.82
C ASP A 118 -10.57 3.84 18.54
N VAL A 119 -11.07 2.94 17.69
CA VAL A 119 -10.38 1.72 17.28
C VAL A 119 -9.48 2.04 16.09
N THR A 120 -8.20 1.72 16.21
CA THR A 120 -7.23 1.89 15.12
C THR A 120 -7.00 0.56 14.40
N LYS A 121 -7.23 0.58 13.08
CA LYS A 121 -6.94 -0.51 12.16
C LYS A 121 -5.67 -0.23 11.37
N LEU A 122 -4.67 -1.08 11.55
CA LEU A 122 -3.45 -1.10 10.77
C LEU A 122 -3.69 -1.86 9.46
N MET A 123 -3.18 -1.33 8.36
CA MET A 123 -3.27 -1.92 7.03
C MET A 123 -1.89 -1.98 6.38
N ALA A 124 -1.59 -3.06 5.67
CA ALA A 124 -0.35 -3.20 4.91
C ALA A 124 -0.55 -3.94 3.58
N PHE A 125 0.08 -3.41 2.55
CA PHE A 125 0.18 -3.95 1.19
C PHE A 125 1.66 -4.16 0.86
N PRO A 126 2.20 -5.38 0.99
CA PRO A 126 3.63 -5.64 1.00
C PRO A 126 4.33 -5.43 -0.34
N ASN A 127 3.61 -5.57 -1.46
CA ASN A 127 4.20 -5.60 -2.80
C ASN A 127 3.41 -4.72 -3.78
N CYS A 128 3.57 -3.41 -3.65
CA CYS A 128 2.96 -2.40 -4.51
C CYS A 128 3.91 -1.93 -5.62
N THR A 129 3.32 -1.52 -6.74
CA THR A 129 3.98 -0.81 -7.84
C THR A 129 3.02 0.24 -8.40
N SER A 130 3.53 1.28 -9.06
CA SER A 130 2.69 2.23 -9.80
C SER A 130 1.92 1.51 -10.92
N ALA A 131 0.60 1.68 -10.97
CA ALA A 131 -0.25 1.13 -12.02
C ALA A 131 -0.36 2.06 -13.23
N THR A 132 -0.23 3.37 -12.99
CA THR A 132 -0.33 4.43 -13.98
C THR A 132 0.96 5.25 -14.05
N GLY A 133 1.12 6.05 -15.11
CA GLY A 133 2.23 6.99 -15.23
C GLY A 133 2.07 8.18 -14.29
N PHE A 134 3.11 9.00 -14.18
CA PHE A 134 3.09 10.22 -13.38
C PHE A 134 2.06 11.23 -13.91
N VAL A 135 1.02 11.50 -13.13
CA VAL A 135 0.01 12.53 -13.38
C VAL A 135 0.17 13.62 -12.33
N PHE A 136 0.26 14.87 -12.77
CA PHE A 136 0.28 16.03 -11.89
C PHE A 136 -0.61 17.13 -12.47
N THR A 137 -1.36 17.79 -11.59
CA THR A 137 -2.20 18.93 -11.93
C THR A 137 -1.62 20.15 -11.25
N ILE A 138 -1.35 21.21 -12.01
CA ILE A 138 -0.91 22.51 -11.49
C ILE A 138 -2.01 23.52 -11.80
N GLU A 139 -2.66 24.04 -10.78
CA GLU A 139 -3.64 25.11 -10.90
C GLU A 139 -3.01 26.44 -10.52
N ASN A 140 -3.27 27.49 -11.29
CA ASN A 140 -2.72 28.82 -11.04
C ASN A 140 -3.70 29.64 -10.18
N GLY A 141 -3.25 30.11 -9.02
CA GLY A 141 -4.06 30.93 -8.11
C GLY A 141 -4.96 30.13 -7.16
N ALA A 142 -4.74 28.83 -7.00
CA ALA A 142 -5.39 28.05 -5.94
C ALA A 142 -4.77 28.39 -4.57
N ASP A 143 -5.62 28.58 -3.56
CA ASP A 143 -5.19 28.81 -2.17
C ASP A 143 -4.59 27.54 -1.53
N GLU A 144 -4.86 26.36 -2.11
CA GLU A 144 -4.36 25.06 -1.65
C GLU A 144 -3.62 24.30 -2.78
N VAL A 145 -2.61 23.51 -2.39
CA VAL A 145 -1.92 22.61 -3.31
C VAL A 145 -2.88 21.51 -3.74
N ALA A 146 -3.06 21.27 -5.04
CA ALA A 146 -3.95 20.21 -5.51
C ALA A 146 -3.54 18.84 -4.94
N LEU A 147 -4.53 18.05 -4.52
CA LEU A 147 -4.31 16.65 -4.13
C LEU A 147 -3.82 15.85 -5.32
N MET A 148 -2.84 14.99 -5.10
CA MET A 148 -2.36 14.07 -6.11
C MET A 148 -3.13 12.76 -6.00
N GLU A 149 -3.62 12.27 -7.13
CA GLU A 149 -4.18 10.93 -7.26
C GLU A 149 -3.09 9.98 -7.75
N LEU A 150 -2.90 8.89 -7.00
CA LEU A 150 -1.93 7.85 -7.30
C LEU A 150 -2.63 6.51 -7.41
N THR A 151 -2.58 5.91 -8.60
CA THR A 151 -3.07 4.55 -8.83
C THR A 151 -1.92 3.55 -8.73
N LEU A 152 -2.08 2.56 -7.87
CA LEU A 152 -1.10 1.53 -7.54
C LEU A 152 -1.70 0.15 -7.79
N SER A 153 -0.85 -0.84 -8.00
CA SER A 153 -1.25 -2.25 -7.98
C SER A 153 -0.46 -2.98 -6.91
N ALA A 154 -1.16 -3.57 -5.94
CA ALA A 154 -0.63 -4.51 -4.97
C ALA A 154 -0.72 -5.94 -5.52
N TYR A 155 0.42 -6.62 -5.55
CA TYR A 155 0.56 -8.01 -5.96
C TYR A 155 0.71 -8.92 -4.73
N PRO A 156 0.47 -10.23 -4.90
CA PRO A 156 0.76 -11.18 -3.84
C PRO A 156 2.25 -11.13 -3.46
N ASP A 157 2.53 -11.23 -2.17
CA ASP A 157 3.87 -11.47 -1.65
C ASP A 157 4.33 -12.92 -1.89
N ASP A 158 5.50 -13.28 -1.36
CA ASP A 158 6.05 -14.64 -1.48
C ASP A 158 5.15 -15.72 -0.83
N THR A 159 4.32 -15.33 0.13
CA THR A 159 3.32 -16.20 0.79
C THR A 159 1.95 -16.18 0.14
N LYS A 160 1.83 -15.50 -1.01
CA LYS A 160 0.62 -15.34 -1.83
C LYS A 160 -0.47 -14.48 -1.18
N GLN A 161 -0.10 -13.63 -0.23
CA GLN A 161 -1.02 -12.68 0.40
C GLN A 161 -0.83 -11.28 -0.19
N ILE A 162 -1.93 -10.57 -0.39
CA ILE A 162 -1.96 -9.24 -1.03
C ILE A 162 -2.13 -8.13 0.02
N TYR A 163 -2.76 -8.46 1.14
CA TYR A 163 -3.21 -7.50 2.16
C TYR A 163 -3.09 -8.11 3.55
N TYR A 164 -2.64 -7.28 4.49
CA TYR A 164 -2.62 -7.57 5.91
C TYR A 164 -3.37 -6.48 6.66
N GLU A 165 -4.14 -6.89 7.66
CA GLU A 165 -4.81 -5.98 8.58
C GLU A 165 -4.63 -6.46 10.02
N ALA A 166 -4.62 -5.51 10.95
CA ALA A 166 -4.70 -5.77 12.38
C ALA A 166 -5.46 -4.64 13.06
N LEU A 167 -6.26 -4.95 14.06
CA LEU A 167 -6.81 -3.95 14.98
C LEU A 167 -5.86 -3.85 16.17
N ILE A 168 -5.45 -2.65 16.55
CA ILE A 168 -4.49 -2.48 17.66
C ILE A 168 -4.99 -3.17 18.93
N ASP A 169 -6.29 -3.09 19.20
CA ASP A 169 -6.94 -3.70 20.37
C ASP A 169 -6.93 -5.24 20.36
N GLU A 170 -6.70 -5.86 19.21
CA GLU A 170 -6.57 -7.31 19.05
C GLU A 170 -5.12 -7.80 19.13
N LEU A 171 -4.14 -6.89 19.12
CA LEU A 171 -2.72 -7.24 19.17
C LEU A 171 -2.26 -7.50 20.61
N ASP A 172 -1.86 -8.74 20.89
CA ASP A 172 -1.17 -9.07 22.14
C ASP A 172 0.29 -8.55 22.16
N ASP A 173 0.90 -8.33 20.98
CA ASP A 173 2.28 -7.86 20.80
C ASP A 173 2.32 -6.42 20.26
N VAL A 174 2.66 -5.47 21.14
CA VAL A 174 2.72 -4.03 20.84
C VAL A 174 3.87 -3.68 19.87
N THR A 175 4.87 -4.55 19.71
CA THR A 175 5.96 -4.30 18.76
C THR A 175 5.48 -4.30 17.31
N ILE A 176 4.38 -5.02 17.02
CA ILE A 176 3.74 -5.06 15.72
C ILE A 176 3.21 -3.66 15.36
N SER A 177 2.48 -3.00 16.27
CA SER A 177 1.97 -1.64 16.03
C SER A 177 3.09 -0.60 15.96
N ASP A 178 4.13 -0.71 16.79
CA ASP A 178 5.23 0.26 16.83
C ASP A 178 6.09 0.26 15.55
N THR A 179 6.24 -0.91 14.94
CA THR A 179 7.12 -1.09 13.78
C THR A 179 6.37 -1.18 12.45
N TRP A 180 5.03 -1.25 12.48
CA TRP A 180 4.18 -1.43 11.30
C TRP A 180 4.56 -0.50 10.14
N HIS A 181 4.62 0.81 10.36
CA HIS A 181 4.88 1.75 9.27
C HIS A 181 6.34 1.81 8.83
N THR A 182 7.27 1.35 9.66
CA THR A 182 8.71 1.55 9.44
C THR A 182 9.42 0.31 8.96
N GLN A 183 8.97 -0.89 9.34
CA GLN A 183 9.68 -2.15 9.11
C GLN A 183 8.75 -3.30 8.72
N PHE A 184 7.54 -3.01 8.22
CA PHE A 184 6.63 -4.07 7.78
C PHE A 184 7.27 -5.08 6.83
N ASP A 185 7.37 -6.31 7.30
CA ASP A 185 7.55 -7.48 6.48
C ASP A 185 6.72 -8.65 7.00
N ARG A 186 6.74 -9.74 6.23
CA ARG A 186 5.97 -10.94 6.59
C ARG A 186 6.42 -11.51 7.94
N THR A 187 7.69 -11.43 8.26
CA THR A 187 8.26 -12.02 9.49
C THR A 187 7.77 -11.31 10.75
N LEU A 188 7.45 -10.02 10.65
CA LEU A 188 6.87 -9.23 11.74
C LEU A 188 5.51 -9.77 12.21
N VAL A 189 4.74 -10.39 11.30
CA VAL A 189 3.36 -10.85 11.56
C VAL A 189 3.21 -12.38 11.50
N GLU A 190 4.32 -13.10 11.42
CA GLU A 190 4.29 -14.56 11.45
C GLU A 190 4.19 -15.07 12.88
N SER A 191 3.25 -15.99 13.11
CA SER A 191 3.22 -16.73 14.37
C SER A 191 4.51 -17.54 14.48
N THR A 192 5.31 -17.24 15.49
CA THR A 192 6.41 -18.12 15.87
C THR A 192 5.81 -19.39 16.43
N ALA A 193 5.83 -20.47 15.64
CA ALA A 193 5.37 -21.76 16.10
C ALA A 193 6.24 -22.19 17.30
N THR A 194 5.72 -22.05 18.52
CA THR A 194 6.20 -22.79 19.68
C THR A 194 5.96 -24.27 19.41
N VAL A 195 7.04 -24.98 19.10
CA VAL A 195 7.11 -26.45 19.17
C VAL A 195 7.18 -26.86 20.63
#